data_AF-A0A1B1S8D8-F1
#
_entry.id   AF-A0A1B1S8D8-F1
#
_cell.length_a   1.000
_cell.length_b   1.000
_cell.length_c   1.000
_cell.angle_alpha   90.00
_cell.angle_beta   90.00
_cell.angle_gamma   90.00
#
_symmetry.space_group_name_H-M   'P 1'
#
loop_
_entity.id
_entity.type
_entity.pdbx_description
1 polymer ?
#
loop_
_entity_poly.entity_id
_entity_poly.type
_entity_poly.pdbx_seq_one_letter_code
_entity_poly.pdbx_strand_id
1 'polypeptide(L)'
;MNKEDTKRLTKELLKEWQRTHYQEYCDFSDLMHNRDGKGFDVVFAEACMMIPRFEKELVLYLKNDRSEGIEDLETMLKEEGIISKLSLHFFAQLPDSNVPAMLCWLFFGRSFECMVEYGEEMIRNPKLNFLLRRLARVNIKVIINRSISIKARTEADWVKFVEELDEIGETPTVTASVVSKFKSLPTDTKATMKETSEKKPITGKQKKRRTLEELLPNGDEYLFDSIDEHVNLRQSGRDLAMLYLVLDKGRAMVRTTVTEFHAALVVRYKDKKNIEIPGHRWIQGALKDYLEPTEYRQKSILTFERPEHIVDYNELRERLNVADYMYSY
;
A
#
# COMPACT_ATOMS: atom_id res chain seq x y z
N MET A 1 -1.10 -50.77 -26.13
CA MET A 1 -0.28 -49.67 -25.57
C MET A 1 -1.20 -48.46 -25.50
N ASN A 2 -1.77 -48.18 -24.32
CA ASN A 2 -2.81 -47.15 -24.18
C ASN A 2 -2.18 -45.75 -24.24
N LYS A 3 -2.78 -44.90 -25.06
CA LYS A 3 -2.47 -43.47 -25.21
C LYS A 3 -3.09 -42.71 -24.04
N GLU A 4 -2.26 -42.33 -23.08
CA GLU A 4 -2.33 -41.06 -22.33
C GLU A 4 -1.16 -41.04 -21.33
N ASP A 5 0.07 -41.08 -21.86
CA ASP A 5 1.22 -40.53 -21.13
C ASP A 5 1.06 -39.01 -21.13
N THR A 6 0.17 -38.49 -20.28
CA THR A 6 0.02 -37.06 -20.06
C THR A 6 1.37 -36.55 -19.56
N LYS A 7 2.16 -35.92 -20.44
CA LYS A 7 3.47 -35.36 -20.10
C LYS A 7 3.28 -34.48 -18.86
N ARG A 8 3.86 -34.90 -17.74
CA ARG A 8 3.84 -34.13 -16.50
C ARG A 8 4.90 -33.04 -16.61
N LEU A 9 4.54 -31.81 -16.26
CA LEU A 9 5.52 -30.73 -16.13
C LEU A 9 6.50 -31.07 -15.00
N THR A 10 7.80 -31.14 -15.31
CA THR A 10 8.86 -31.44 -14.32
C THR A 10 9.91 -30.33 -14.28
N LYS A 11 10.71 -30.31 -13.19
CA LYS A 11 11.81 -29.34 -13.07
C LYS A 11 12.89 -29.55 -14.14
N GLU A 12 13.10 -30.78 -14.56
CA GLU A 12 14.07 -31.13 -15.61
C GLU A 12 13.65 -30.56 -16.96
N LEU A 13 12.36 -30.64 -17.29
CA LEU A 13 11.80 -30.02 -18.49
C LEU A 13 11.93 -28.50 -18.46
N LEU A 14 11.66 -27.86 -17.32
CA LEU A 14 11.84 -26.42 -17.16
C LEU A 14 13.31 -26.01 -17.33
N LYS A 15 14.26 -26.77 -16.76
CA LYS A 15 15.70 -26.51 -16.93
C LYS A 15 16.12 -26.62 -18.38
N GLU A 16 15.63 -27.64 -19.09
CA GLU A 16 15.97 -27.82 -20.50
C GLU A 16 15.36 -26.71 -21.37
N TRP A 17 14.12 -26.30 -21.09
CA TRP A 17 13.51 -25.15 -21.75
C TRP A 17 14.33 -23.88 -21.51
N GLN A 18 14.68 -23.58 -20.26
CA GLN A 18 15.50 -22.41 -19.90
C GLN A 18 16.86 -22.41 -20.61
N ARG A 19 17.50 -23.58 -20.74
CA ARG A 19 18.79 -23.73 -21.42
C ARG A 19 18.68 -23.48 -22.92
N THR A 20 17.57 -23.88 -23.54
CA THR A 20 17.35 -23.78 -24.99
C THR A 20 16.73 -22.45 -25.42
N HIS A 21 16.06 -21.74 -24.50
CA HIS A 21 15.37 -20.47 -24.72
C HIS A 21 15.91 -19.40 -23.75
N TYR A 22 17.24 -19.35 -23.58
CA TYR A 22 17.88 -18.54 -22.54
C TYR A 22 17.63 -17.04 -22.72
N GLN A 23 17.62 -16.55 -23.97
CA GLN A 23 17.33 -15.15 -24.25
C GLN A 23 15.90 -14.77 -23.83
N GLU A 24 14.91 -15.60 -24.17
CA GLU A 24 13.50 -15.36 -23.77
C GLU A 24 13.35 -15.35 -22.25
N TYR A 25 14.06 -16.24 -21.54
CA TYR A 25 14.11 -16.21 -20.08
C TYR A 25 14.72 -14.90 -19.54
N CYS A 26 15.82 -14.44 -20.13
CA CYS A 26 16.47 -13.18 -19.73
C CYS A 26 15.55 -11.98 -19.98
N ASP A 27 14.92 -11.89 -21.15
CA ASP A 27 14.00 -10.80 -21.50
C ASP A 27 12.81 -10.76 -20.54
N PHE A 28 12.27 -11.92 -20.18
CA PHE A 28 11.22 -12.03 -19.17
C PHE A 28 11.71 -11.61 -17.78
N SER A 29 12.91 -12.05 -17.38
CA SER A 29 13.49 -11.64 -16.10
C SER A 29 13.67 -10.12 -16.03
N ASP A 30 14.17 -9.48 -17.08
CA ASP A 30 14.32 -8.02 -17.15
C ASP A 30 12.97 -7.31 -17.08
N LEU A 31 11.95 -7.86 -17.76
CA LEU A 31 10.57 -7.37 -17.68
C LEU A 31 10.03 -7.41 -16.24
N MET A 32 10.32 -8.47 -15.47
CA MET A 32 9.88 -8.58 -14.08
C MET A 32 10.57 -7.57 -13.15
N HIS A 33 11.80 -7.13 -13.45
CA HIS A 33 12.52 -6.11 -12.68
C HIS A 33 12.20 -4.68 -13.14
N ASN A 34 11.20 -4.49 -14.01
CA ASN A 34 10.74 -3.17 -14.41
C ASN A 34 10.07 -2.44 -13.21
N ARG A 35 10.61 -1.28 -12.83
CA ARG A 35 10.15 -0.47 -11.69
C ARG A 35 8.70 0.02 -11.79
N ASP A 36 8.14 0.11 -12.99
CA ASP A 36 6.74 0.51 -13.18
C ASP A 36 5.77 -0.66 -12.96
N GLY A 37 6.28 -1.87 -12.69
CA GLY A 37 5.47 -3.06 -12.42
C GLY A 37 4.94 -3.78 -13.67
N LYS A 38 5.39 -3.39 -14.87
CA LYS A 38 4.86 -3.92 -16.15
C LYS A 38 4.90 -5.46 -16.25
N GLY A 39 5.94 -6.11 -15.73
CA GLY A 39 6.00 -7.56 -15.70
C GLY A 39 4.90 -8.20 -14.85
N PHE A 40 4.56 -7.59 -13.72
CA PHE A 40 3.45 -8.04 -12.89
C PHE A 40 2.10 -7.87 -13.59
N ASP A 41 1.91 -6.79 -14.36
CA ASP A 41 0.70 -6.59 -15.17
C ASP A 41 0.56 -7.70 -16.24
N VAL A 42 1.66 -8.07 -16.90
CA VAL A 42 1.68 -9.16 -17.89
C VAL A 42 1.33 -10.50 -17.25
N VAL A 43 1.95 -10.84 -16.11
CA VAL A 43 1.64 -12.08 -15.37
C VAL A 43 0.20 -12.09 -14.89
N PHE A 44 -0.31 -10.95 -14.40
CA PHE A 44 -1.70 -10.81 -13.98
C PHE A 44 -2.68 -11.00 -15.14
N ALA A 45 -2.40 -10.42 -16.30
CA ALA A 45 -3.22 -10.60 -17.50
C ALA A 45 -3.26 -12.07 -17.95
N GLU A 46 -2.12 -12.77 -17.91
CA GLU A 46 -2.05 -14.20 -18.26
C GLU A 46 -2.84 -15.06 -17.25
N ALA A 47 -2.78 -14.73 -15.96
CA ALA A 47 -3.60 -15.38 -14.93
C ALA A 47 -5.11 -15.16 -15.17
N CYS A 48 -5.52 -13.95 -15.53
CA CYS A 48 -6.92 -13.64 -15.85
C CYS A 48 -7.39 -14.32 -17.14
N MET A 49 -6.50 -14.48 -18.12
CA MET A 49 -6.80 -15.23 -19.34
C MET A 49 -7.05 -16.71 -19.04
N MET A 50 -6.20 -17.34 -18.21
CA MET A 50 -6.35 -18.74 -17.80
C MET A 50 -7.54 -18.96 -16.86
N ILE A 51 -7.82 -17.98 -15.99
CA ILE A 51 -8.86 -18.04 -14.96
C ILE A 51 -9.61 -16.70 -14.95
N PRO A 52 -10.65 -16.53 -15.81
CA PRO A 52 -11.37 -15.26 -15.95
C PRO A 52 -12.00 -14.72 -14.66
N ARG A 53 -12.30 -15.60 -13.70
CA ARG A 53 -12.85 -15.18 -12.40
C ARG A 53 -11.78 -14.64 -11.44
N PHE A 54 -10.48 -14.84 -11.72
CA PHE A 54 -9.39 -14.46 -10.82
C PHE A 54 -9.38 -12.97 -10.49
N GLU A 55 -9.53 -12.10 -11.49
CA GLU A 55 -9.59 -10.65 -11.27
C GLU A 55 -10.69 -10.28 -10.27
N LYS A 56 -11.90 -10.82 -10.47
CA LYS A 56 -13.04 -10.53 -9.61
C LYS A 56 -12.77 -10.95 -8.16
N GLU A 57 -12.27 -12.15 -7.95
CA GLU A 57 -11.96 -12.66 -6.60
C GLU A 57 -10.82 -11.88 -5.95
N LEU A 58 -9.77 -11.54 -6.71
CA LEU A 58 -8.69 -10.71 -6.22
C LEU A 58 -9.21 -9.33 -5.81
N VAL A 59 -10.04 -8.68 -6.62
CA VAL A 59 -10.64 -7.38 -6.28
C VAL A 59 -11.51 -7.47 -5.02
N LEU A 60 -12.27 -8.55 -4.85
CA LEU A 60 -13.04 -8.78 -3.62
C LEU A 60 -12.13 -8.97 -2.41
N TYR A 61 -11.05 -9.74 -2.55
CA TYR A 61 -10.02 -9.88 -1.53
C TYR A 61 -9.41 -8.53 -1.14
N LEU A 62 -9.07 -7.68 -2.11
CA LEU A 62 -8.50 -6.36 -1.84
C LEU A 62 -9.51 -5.41 -1.17
N LYS A 63 -10.82 -5.60 -1.41
CA LYS A 63 -11.90 -4.75 -0.88
C LYS A 63 -12.46 -5.21 0.46
N ASN A 64 -12.19 -6.44 0.89
CA ASN A 64 -12.84 -7.01 2.07
C ASN A 64 -12.36 -6.40 3.41
N ASP A 65 -11.41 -5.44 3.38
CA ASP A 65 -10.75 -4.76 4.52
C ASP A 65 -10.20 -5.71 5.61
N ARG A 66 -10.10 -7.01 5.29
CA ARG A 66 -9.53 -8.04 6.15
C ARG A 66 -8.05 -8.17 5.83
N SER A 67 -7.24 -8.28 6.87
CA SER A 67 -5.83 -8.65 6.75
C SER A 67 -5.65 -10.15 6.90
N GLU A 68 -6.58 -10.92 6.33
CA GLU A 68 -6.59 -12.38 6.36
C GLU A 68 -5.67 -12.92 5.24
N GLY A 69 -5.30 -14.20 5.36
CA GLY A 69 -4.41 -14.84 4.41
C GLY A 69 -5.03 -15.00 3.01
N ILE A 70 -4.28 -15.63 2.11
CA ILE A 70 -4.66 -15.79 0.69
C ILE A 70 -5.30 -17.16 0.41
N GLU A 71 -5.72 -17.90 1.44
CA GLU A 71 -6.15 -19.29 1.34
C GLU A 71 -7.38 -19.47 0.44
N ASP A 72 -8.32 -18.54 0.48
CA ASP A 72 -9.51 -18.56 -0.39
C ASP A 72 -9.12 -18.43 -1.86
N LEU A 73 -8.18 -17.52 -2.18
CA LEU A 73 -7.64 -17.35 -3.53
C LEU A 73 -6.88 -18.61 -3.96
N GLU A 74 -6.03 -19.17 -3.10
CA GLU A 74 -5.30 -20.42 -3.40
C GLU A 74 -6.26 -21.59 -3.65
N THR A 75 -7.33 -21.70 -2.86
CA THR A 75 -8.34 -22.76 -3.01
C THR A 75 -9.07 -22.62 -4.34
N MET A 76 -9.52 -21.41 -4.65
CA MET A 76 -10.17 -21.12 -5.94
C MET A 76 -9.25 -21.44 -7.13
N LEU A 77 -7.97 -21.04 -7.08
CA LEU A 77 -7.01 -21.35 -8.15
C LEU A 77 -6.81 -22.87 -8.34
N LYS A 78 -6.82 -23.65 -7.24
CA LYS A 78 -6.75 -25.11 -7.30
C LYS A 78 -7.99 -25.73 -7.92
N GLU A 79 -9.18 -25.28 -7.49
CA GLU A 79 -10.47 -25.75 -8.02
C GLU A 79 -10.61 -25.44 -9.52
N GLU A 80 -10.11 -24.29 -9.96
CA GLU A 80 -10.04 -23.87 -11.36
C GLU A 80 -8.94 -24.60 -12.17
N GLY A 81 -8.20 -25.53 -11.56
CA GLY A 81 -7.23 -26.37 -12.25
C GLY A 81 -5.99 -25.63 -12.75
N ILE A 82 -5.49 -24.64 -12.00
CA ILE A 82 -4.35 -23.79 -12.40
C ILE A 82 -3.12 -24.60 -12.85
N ILE A 83 -2.81 -25.73 -12.20
CA ILE A 83 -1.65 -26.56 -12.54
C ILE A 83 -1.80 -27.17 -13.94
N SER A 84 -3.00 -27.65 -14.28
CA SER A 84 -3.29 -28.25 -15.59
C SER A 84 -3.23 -27.19 -16.69
N LYS A 85 -3.76 -25.98 -16.42
CA LYS A 85 -3.72 -24.84 -17.35
C LYS A 85 -2.28 -24.36 -17.61
N LEU A 86 -1.47 -24.20 -16.56
CA LEU A 86 -0.05 -23.87 -16.68
C LEU A 86 0.73 -24.94 -17.45
N SER A 87 0.46 -26.22 -17.18
CA SER A 87 1.10 -27.33 -17.90
C SER A 87 0.72 -27.32 -19.38
N LEU A 88 -0.57 -27.09 -19.70
CA LEU A 88 -1.05 -26.98 -21.08
C LEU A 88 -0.35 -25.85 -21.82
N HIS A 89 -0.29 -24.65 -21.23
CA HIS A 89 0.38 -23.49 -21.84
C HIS A 89 1.88 -23.75 -22.06
N PHE A 90 2.54 -24.38 -21.09
CA PHE A 90 3.95 -24.76 -21.22
C PHE A 90 4.19 -25.71 -22.42
N PHE A 91 3.39 -26.77 -22.54
CA PHE A 91 3.56 -27.75 -23.61
C PHE A 91 3.07 -27.28 -24.98
N ALA A 92 2.07 -26.39 -25.01
CA ALA A 92 1.56 -25.82 -26.24
C ALA A 92 2.55 -24.83 -26.89
N GLN A 93 3.46 -24.24 -26.09
CA GLN A 93 4.40 -23.20 -26.54
C GLN A 93 3.68 -22.14 -27.40
N LEU A 94 2.57 -21.62 -26.89
CA LEU A 94 1.78 -20.62 -27.60
C LEU A 94 2.67 -19.41 -27.93
N PRO A 95 2.59 -18.86 -29.16
CA PRO A 95 3.27 -17.62 -29.48
C PRO A 95 2.92 -16.53 -28.47
N ASP A 96 3.92 -15.76 -28.05
CA ASP A 96 3.79 -14.65 -27.09
C ASP A 96 3.36 -15.05 -25.66
N SER A 97 3.32 -16.36 -25.31
CA SER A 97 3.06 -16.79 -23.93
C SER A 97 4.30 -16.65 -23.07
N ASN A 98 4.15 -15.99 -21.91
CA ASN A 98 5.22 -15.85 -20.94
C ASN A 98 5.25 -17.01 -19.94
N VAL A 99 4.28 -17.94 -19.98
CA VAL A 99 4.18 -19.07 -19.03
C VAL A 99 5.50 -19.85 -18.90
N PRO A 100 6.19 -20.27 -19.97
CA PRO A 100 7.44 -21.02 -19.82
C PRO A 100 8.54 -20.24 -19.10
N ALA A 101 8.74 -18.98 -19.47
CA ALA A 101 9.72 -18.10 -18.84
C ALA A 101 9.35 -17.79 -17.38
N MET A 102 8.08 -17.50 -17.11
CA MET A 102 7.53 -17.29 -15.78
C MET A 102 7.75 -18.51 -14.87
N LEU A 103 7.46 -19.72 -15.35
CA LEU A 103 7.68 -20.95 -14.58
C LEU A 103 9.17 -21.14 -14.27
N CYS A 104 10.06 -20.93 -15.25
CA CYS A 104 11.50 -21.01 -15.02
C CYS A 104 11.96 -19.95 -13.99
N TRP A 105 11.42 -18.75 -14.05
CA TRP A 105 11.72 -17.67 -13.11
C TRP A 105 11.23 -18.00 -11.69
N LEU A 106 10.02 -18.56 -11.56
CA LEU A 106 9.49 -19.02 -10.27
C LEU A 106 10.33 -20.14 -9.64
N PHE A 107 10.83 -21.09 -10.45
CA PHE A 107 11.57 -22.25 -9.94
C PHE A 107 13.07 -22.01 -9.75
N PHE A 108 13.71 -21.21 -10.61
CA PHE A 108 15.17 -21.08 -10.67
C PHE A 108 15.66 -19.64 -10.54
N GLY A 109 14.79 -18.64 -10.76
CA GLY A 109 15.14 -17.23 -10.65
C GLY A 109 14.99 -16.67 -9.24
N ARG A 110 15.31 -15.38 -9.09
CA ARG A 110 15.12 -14.55 -7.88
C ARG A 110 13.67 -14.05 -7.75
N SER A 111 12.71 -14.92 -8.02
CA SER A 111 11.30 -14.52 -8.16
C SER A 111 10.68 -13.98 -6.87
N PHE A 112 10.95 -14.64 -5.75
CA PHE A 112 10.48 -14.21 -4.43
C PHE A 112 11.11 -12.89 -4.01
N GLU A 113 12.42 -12.72 -4.24
CA GLU A 113 13.15 -11.50 -3.97
C GLU A 113 12.57 -10.33 -4.77
N CYS A 114 12.45 -10.48 -6.09
CA CYS A 114 11.88 -9.47 -6.98
C CYS A 114 10.43 -9.07 -6.59
N MET A 115 9.58 -10.05 -6.24
CA MET A 115 8.23 -9.77 -5.73
C MET A 115 8.24 -8.96 -4.42
N VAL A 116 9.21 -9.23 -3.54
CA VAL A 116 9.37 -8.51 -2.27
C VAL A 116 9.94 -7.11 -2.49
N GLU A 117 10.94 -6.96 -3.37
CA GLU A 117 11.51 -5.67 -3.77
C GLU A 117 10.41 -4.73 -4.28
N TYR A 118 9.62 -5.20 -5.25
CA TYR A 118 8.49 -4.44 -5.78
C TYR A 118 7.46 -4.09 -4.69
N GLY A 119 7.20 -5.01 -3.77
CA GLY A 119 6.38 -4.76 -2.59
C GLY A 119 6.90 -3.61 -1.72
N GLU A 120 8.21 -3.59 -1.44
CA GLU A 120 8.86 -2.52 -0.68
C GLU A 120 8.80 -1.17 -1.43
N GLU A 121 8.99 -1.18 -2.76
CA GLU A 121 8.83 0.01 -3.61
C GLU A 121 7.39 0.55 -3.55
N MET A 122 6.37 -0.31 -3.64
CA MET A 122 4.97 0.09 -3.49
C MET A 122 4.69 0.72 -2.13
N ILE A 123 5.31 0.23 -1.05
CA ILE A 123 5.17 0.81 0.30
C ILE A 123 5.79 2.21 0.36
N ARG A 124 6.92 2.42 -0.32
CA ARG A 124 7.61 3.72 -0.37
C ARG A 124 6.94 4.72 -1.30
N ASN A 125 6.12 4.25 -2.25
CA ASN A 125 5.48 5.13 -3.22
C ASN A 125 4.41 6.03 -2.54
N PRO A 126 4.60 7.37 -2.58
CA PRO A 126 3.70 8.31 -1.93
C PRO A 126 2.33 8.39 -2.61
N LYS A 127 2.24 8.04 -3.90
CA LYS A 127 1.00 8.10 -4.70
C LYS A 127 0.04 6.95 -4.38
N LEU A 128 0.52 5.83 -3.85
CA LEU A 128 -0.36 4.72 -3.47
C LEU A 128 -1.21 5.09 -2.24
N ASN A 129 -2.44 4.58 -2.19
CA ASN A 129 -3.29 4.79 -1.02
C ASN A 129 -2.86 3.89 0.16
N PHE A 130 -3.35 4.21 1.37
CA PHE A 130 -3.02 3.46 2.59
C PHE A 130 -3.39 1.97 2.52
N LEU A 131 -4.53 1.62 1.91
CA LEU A 131 -4.99 0.24 1.82
C LEU A 131 -4.05 -0.58 0.95
N LEU A 132 -3.67 -0.07 -0.21
CA LEU A 132 -2.73 -0.75 -1.10
C LEU A 132 -1.34 -0.90 -0.46
N ARG A 133 -0.85 0.11 0.28
CA ARG A 133 0.40 -0.05 1.06
C ARG A 133 0.27 -1.09 2.18
N ARG A 134 -0.89 -1.15 2.85
CA ARG A 134 -1.16 -2.17 3.88
C ARG A 134 -1.18 -3.57 3.25
N LEU A 135 -1.80 -3.72 2.09
CA LEU A 135 -1.84 -4.98 1.34
C LEU A 135 -0.45 -5.39 0.86
N ALA A 136 0.35 -4.47 0.33
CA ALA A 136 1.76 -4.73 -0.01
C ALA A 136 2.55 -5.25 1.20
N ARG A 137 2.36 -4.65 2.39
CA ARG A 137 2.97 -5.12 3.65
C ARG A 137 2.55 -6.54 4.03
N VAL A 138 1.29 -6.90 3.81
CA VAL A 138 0.79 -8.26 4.07
C VAL A 138 1.38 -9.24 3.06
N ASN A 139 1.35 -8.87 1.76
CA ASN A 139 1.88 -9.69 0.69
C ASN A 139 3.37 -10.00 0.86
N ILE A 140 4.22 -9.03 1.21
CA ILE A 140 5.64 -9.29 1.50
C ILE A 140 5.81 -10.39 2.55
N LYS A 141 5.05 -10.32 3.65
CA LYS A 141 5.11 -11.34 4.71
C LYS A 141 4.66 -12.70 4.20
N VAL A 142 3.58 -12.75 3.42
CA VAL A 142 3.06 -13.98 2.82
C VAL A 142 4.10 -14.58 1.88
N ILE A 143 4.69 -13.80 0.99
CA ILE A 143 5.71 -14.25 0.02
C ILE A 143 6.92 -14.85 0.75
N ILE A 144 7.47 -14.14 1.74
CA ILE A 144 8.63 -14.61 2.52
C ILE A 144 8.28 -15.92 3.24
N ASN A 145 7.20 -15.95 4.02
CA ASN A 145 6.82 -17.13 4.79
C ASN A 145 6.46 -18.32 3.89
N ARG A 146 5.75 -18.07 2.77
CA ARG A 146 5.35 -19.12 1.83
C ARG A 146 6.57 -19.72 1.15
N SER A 147 7.52 -18.89 0.70
CA SER A 147 8.77 -19.35 0.08
C SER A 147 9.56 -20.32 0.98
N ILE A 148 9.60 -20.04 2.28
CA ILE A 148 10.21 -20.92 3.29
C ILE A 148 9.38 -22.19 3.46
N SER A 149 8.05 -22.07 3.60
CA SER A 149 7.17 -23.22 3.84
C SER A 149 7.21 -24.25 2.70
N ILE A 150 7.35 -23.79 1.45
CA ILE A 150 7.47 -24.65 0.26
C ILE A 150 8.92 -25.03 -0.04
N LYS A 151 9.88 -24.61 0.79
CA LYS A 151 11.32 -24.84 0.64
C LYS A 151 11.91 -24.28 -0.66
N ALA A 152 11.31 -23.22 -1.21
CA ALA A 152 11.88 -22.47 -2.33
C ALA A 152 13.01 -21.55 -1.88
N ARG A 153 12.97 -21.10 -0.62
CA ARG A 153 14.00 -20.32 0.06
C ARG A 153 14.20 -20.80 1.49
N THR A 154 15.34 -20.45 2.07
CA THR A 154 15.67 -20.65 3.47
C THR A 154 15.68 -19.31 4.22
N GLU A 155 15.69 -19.35 5.55
CA GLU A 155 15.91 -18.14 6.35
C GLU A 155 17.24 -17.45 5.97
N ALA A 156 18.29 -18.24 5.69
CA ALA A 156 19.60 -17.73 5.32
C ALA A 156 19.60 -16.99 3.97
N ASP A 157 18.83 -17.48 2.99
CA ASP A 157 18.71 -16.79 1.69
C ASP A 157 18.12 -15.38 1.86
N TRP A 158 17.10 -15.25 2.71
CA TRP A 158 16.47 -13.96 3.01
C TRP A 158 17.35 -13.03 3.84
N VAL A 159 18.21 -13.57 4.72
CA VAL A 159 19.23 -12.79 5.44
C VAL A 159 20.22 -12.20 4.44
N LYS A 160 20.80 -13.05 3.59
CA LYS A 160 21.71 -12.64 2.52
C LYS A 160 21.09 -11.60 1.60
N PHE A 161 19.80 -11.76 1.28
CA PHE A 161 19.07 -10.80 0.48
C PHE A 161 18.97 -9.41 1.14
N VAL A 162 18.70 -9.34 2.45
CA VAL A 162 18.67 -8.05 3.17
C VAL A 162 20.07 -7.42 3.24
N GLU A 163 21.12 -8.23 3.39
CA GLU A 163 22.51 -7.76 3.36
C GLU A 163 22.88 -7.18 1.99
N GLU A 164 22.54 -7.86 0.89
CA GLU A 164 22.74 -7.36 -0.48
C GLU A 164 22.05 -6.00 -0.72
N LEU A 165 20.83 -5.82 -0.19
CA LEU A 165 20.12 -4.55 -0.29
C LEU A 165 20.81 -3.44 0.53
N ASP A 166 21.30 -3.75 1.73
CA ASP A 166 22.01 -2.78 2.58
C ASP A 166 23.33 -2.33 1.94
N GLU A 167 24.07 -3.25 1.29
CA GLU A 167 25.31 -2.96 0.55
C GLU A 167 25.10 -1.93 -0.58
N ILE A 168 23.94 -1.93 -1.23
CA ILE A 168 23.58 -0.95 -2.27
C ILE A 168 22.83 0.27 -1.74
N GLY A 169 22.70 0.40 -0.41
CA GLY A 169 22.06 1.53 0.26
C GLY A 169 20.53 1.48 0.26
N GLU A 170 19.93 0.33 -0.03
CA GLU A 170 18.49 0.11 0.06
C GLU A 170 18.11 -0.56 1.39
N THR A 171 17.34 0.12 2.24
CA THR A 171 16.88 -0.47 3.51
C THR A 171 15.42 -0.94 3.39
N PRO A 172 15.16 -2.25 3.21
CA PRO A 172 13.79 -2.75 3.10
C PRO A 172 13.11 -2.76 4.47
N THR A 173 11.94 -2.15 4.59
CA THR A 173 11.32 -1.91 5.91
C THR A 173 10.62 -3.16 6.45
N VAL A 174 9.79 -3.80 5.62
CA VAL A 174 8.99 -4.96 6.05
C VAL A 174 9.85 -6.21 6.06
N THR A 175 10.66 -6.38 5.03
CA THR A 175 11.54 -7.53 4.83
C THR A 175 12.53 -7.66 5.97
N ALA A 176 13.26 -6.59 6.31
CA ALA A 176 14.17 -6.60 7.46
C ALA A 176 13.43 -6.91 8.78
N SER A 177 12.21 -6.39 8.95
CA SER A 177 11.39 -6.70 10.13
C SER A 177 10.97 -8.17 10.21
N VAL A 178 10.69 -8.82 9.08
CA VAL A 178 10.39 -10.26 9.03
C VAL A 178 11.65 -11.07 9.33
N VAL A 179 12.74 -10.76 8.63
CA VAL A 179 14.04 -11.43 8.74
C VAL A 179 14.59 -11.38 10.17
N SER A 180 14.44 -10.24 10.87
CA SER A 180 14.87 -10.09 12.27
C SER A 180 14.24 -11.12 13.24
N LYS A 181 13.15 -11.78 12.86
CA LYS A 181 12.44 -12.77 13.68
C LYS A 181 12.87 -14.21 13.41
N PHE A 182 13.69 -14.45 12.39
CA PHE A 182 14.17 -15.79 12.03
C PHE A 182 15.01 -16.40 13.12
N LYS A 183 14.88 -17.71 13.33
CA LYS A 183 15.56 -18.37 14.47
C LYS A 183 17.05 -18.52 14.23
N SER A 184 17.45 -18.75 12.98
CA SER A 184 18.84 -18.98 12.55
C SER A 184 19.77 -17.78 12.71
N LEU A 185 19.24 -16.56 12.79
CA LEU A 185 20.04 -15.34 12.94
C LEU A 185 20.64 -15.21 14.37
N PRO A 186 21.93 -14.83 14.50
CA PRO A 186 22.53 -14.46 15.78
C PRO A 186 21.79 -13.31 16.45
N THR A 187 21.76 -13.28 17.78
CA THR A 187 21.07 -12.24 18.56
C THR A 187 21.60 -10.84 18.27
N ASP A 188 22.92 -10.70 18.08
CA ASP A 188 23.55 -9.40 17.78
C ASP A 188 23.14 -8.89 16.40
N THR A 189 23.11 -9.76 15.39
CA THR A 189 22.63 -9.41 14.04
C THR A 189 21.15 -9.05 14.05
N LYS A 190 20.32 -9.74 14.86
CA LYS A 190 18.91 -9.35 15.05
C LYS A 190 18.79 -7.98 15.68
N ALA A 191 19.61 -7.66 16.68
CA ALA A 191 19.62 -6.34 17.29
C ALA A 191 20.00 -5.27 16.26
N THR A 192 21.04 -5.49 15.45
CA THR A 192 21.44 -4.57 14.37
C THR A 192 20.36 -4.40 13.31
N MET A 193 19.79 -5.50 12.80
CA MET A 193 18.69 -5.47 11.83
C MET A 193 17.42 -4.85 12.42
N LYS A 194 17.20 -5.00 13.72
CA LYS A 194 16.12 -4.34 14.45
C LYS A 194 16.41 -2.86 14.65
N GLU A 195 17.65 -2.43 14.83
CA GLU A 195 18.05 -1.02 14.87
C GLU A 195 18.05 -0.33 13.48
N THR A 196 18.22 -1.08 12.39
CA THR A 196 18.02 -0.58 11.01
C THR A 196 16.57 -0.64 10.56
N SER A 197 15.76 -1.60 11.03
CA SER A 197 14.33 -1.75 10.68
C SER A 197 13.36 -1.01 11.61
N GLU A 198 13.65 -0.95 12.92
CA GLU A 198 13.22 0.17 13.73
C GLU A 198 13.95 1.36 13.14
N LYS A 199 13.22 2.43 12.83
CA LYS A 199 13.86 3.69 12.51
C LYS A 199 14.90 3.93 13.60
N LYS A 200 16.20 3.91 13.26
CA LYS A 200 17.24 4.52 14.09
C LYS A 200 16.58 5.74 14.71
N PRO A 201 16.54 5.89 16.05
CA PRO A 201 16.01 7.11 16.63
C PRO A 201 16.83 8.20 15.99
N ILE A 202 16.19 8.94 15.08
CA ILE A 202 16.88 10.01 14.42
C ILE A 202 17.13 10.97 15.55
N THR A 203 18.40 11.08 15.97
CA THR A 203 18.89 12.19 16.78
C THR A 203 18.28 13.44 16.16
N GLY A 204 17.32 14.03 16.89
CA GLY A 204 16.13 14.70 16.35
C GLY A 204 16.21 15.23 14.90
N LYS A 205 15.76 14.43 13.91
CA LYS A 205 15.14 15.02 12.72
C LYS A 205 13.64 14.96 12.93
N GLN A 206 13.05 16.12 13.18
CA GLN A 206 11.61 16.29 13.08
C GLN A 206 11.15 15.65 11.76
N LYS A 207 10.18 14.71 11.81
CA LYS A 207 9.45 14.30 10.61
C LYS A 207 9.12 15.58 9.85
N LYS A 208 9.54 15.73 8.59
CA LYS A 208 9.07 16.83 7.73
C LYS A 208 7.54 16.70 7.73
N ARG A 209 6.88 17.51 8.56
CA ARG A 209 5.43 17.56 8.69
C ARG A 209 4.97 18.28 7.44
N ARG A 210 3.97 17.73 6.75
CA ARG A 210 3.42 18.37 5.56
C ARG A 210 2.94 19.77 5.94
N THR A 211 3.30 20.77 5.14
CA THR A 211 2.78 22.14 5.34
C THR A 211 1.30 22.18 4.95
N LEU A 212 0.58 23.25 5.31
CA LEU A 212 -0.84 23.34 4.96
C LEU A 212 -1.04 23.36 3.43
N GLU A 213 -0.09 23.93 2.71
CA GLU A 213 -0.04 23.96 1.25
C GLU A 213 0.15 22.56 0.65
N GLU A 214 1.00 21.72 1.27
CA GLU A 214 1.17 20.32 0.87
C GLU A 214 -0.07 19.45 1.20
N LEU A 215 -0.98 19.92 2.08
CA LEU A 215 -2.25 19.26 2.40
C LEU A 215 -3.40 19.69 1.46
N LEU A 216 -3.32 20.91 0.90
CA LEU A 216 -4.32 21.53 0.04
C LEU A 216 -3.70 21.81 -1.34
N PRO A 217 -3.48 20.78 -2.18
CA PRO A 217 -2.65 20.87 -3.38
C PRO A 217 -3.23 21.78 -4.48
N ASN A 218 -4.55 21.96 -4.48
CA ASN A 218 -5.24 22.85 -5.41
C ASN A 218 -5.53 24.24 -4.78
N GLY A 219 -5.11 24.47 -3.54
CA GLY A 219 -5.36 25.72 -2.83
C GLY A 219 -4.63 26.89 -3.44
N ASP A 220 -5.35 28.00 -3.61
CA ASP A 220 -4.80 29.29 -4.01
C ASP A 220 -4.73 30.25 -2.81
N GLU A 221 -4.29 31.49 -3.06
CA GLU A 221 -4.18 32.53 -2.04
C GLU A 221 -5.53 32.80 -1.34
N TYR A 222 -6.64 32.76 -2.06
CA TYR A 222 -7.98 32.98 -1.50
C TYR A 222 -8.37 31.91 -0.47
N LEU A 223 -8.13 30.64 -0.78
CA LEU A 223 -8.41 29.55 0.17
C LEU A 223 -7.54 29.70 1.44
N PHE A 224 -6.25 29.99 1.27
CA PHE A 224 -5.34 30.14 2.41
C PHE A 224 -5.66 31.38 3.25
N ASP A 225 -6.05 32.49 2.64
CA ASP A 225 -6.50 33.70 3.34
C ASP A 225 -7.79 33.45 4.12
N SER A 226 -8.74 32.72 3.53
CA SER A 226 -10.00 32.36 4.17
C SER A 226 -9.79 31.41 5.35
N ILE A 227 -8.81 30.50 5.25
CA ILE A 227 -8.40 29.65 6.38
C ILE A 227 -7.71 30.49 7.46
N ASP A 228 -6.83 31.42 7.08
CA ASP A 228 -6.14 32.32 8.00
C ASP A 228 -7.13 33.20 8.78
N GLU A 229 -8.13 33.75 8.09
CA GLU A 229 -9.20 34.54 8.72
C GLU A 229 -10.02 33.68 9.69
N HIS A 230 -10.42 32.49 9.27
CA HIS A 230 -11.17 31.56 10.13
C HIS A 230 -10.38 31.21 11.39
N VAL A 231 -9.12 30.78 11.26
CA VAL A 231 -8.28 30.41 12.40
C VAL A 231 -7.97 31.62 13.28
N ASN A 232 -7.84 32.82 12.71
CA ASN A 232 -7.65 34.03 13.51
C ASN A 232 -8.86 34.34 14.41
N LEU A 233 -10.08 34.07 13.94
CA LEU A 233 -11.33 34.35 14.67
C LEU A 233 -11.80 33.19 15.56
N ARG A 234 -11.52 31.95 15.17
CA ARG A 234 -12.14 30.73 15.72
C ARG A 234 -11.08 29.64 15.94
N GLN A 235 -10.54 29.57 17.16
CA GLN A 235 -9.38 28.74 17.51
C GLN A 235 -9.75 27.51 18.35
N SER A 236 -11.01 27.30 18.72
CA SER A 236 -11.36 26.20 19.62
C SER A 236 -11.18 24.84 18.94
N GLY A 237 -11.08 23.78 19.75
CA GLY A 237 -11.01 22.41 19.22
C GLY A 237 -12.22 22.05 18.34
N ARG A 238 -13.41 22.62 18.62
CA ARG A 238 -14.61 22.45 17.81
C ARG A 238 -14.55 23.21 16.49
N ASP A 239 -14.03 24.43 16.51
CA ASP A 239 -13.88 25.25 15.30
C ASP A 239 -12.89 24.59 14.33
N LEU A 240 -11.73 24.17 14.83
CA LEU A 240 -10.72 23.50 14.02
C LEU A 240 -11.17 22.11 13.55
N ALA A 241 -12.02 21.41 14.31
CA ALA A 241 -12.64 20.17 13.87
C ALA A 241 -13.66 20.41 12.76
N MET A 242 -14.43 21.51 12.82
CA MET A 242 -15.36 21.91 11.76
C MET A 242 -14.59 22.29 10.48
N LEU A 243 -13.50 23.06 10.61
CA LEU A 243 -12.61 23.39 9.51
C LEU A 243 -12.03 22.12 8.84
N TYR A 244 -11.52 21.19 9.65
CA TYR A 244 -11.05 19.90 9.14
C TYR A 244 -12.16 19.15 8.40
N LEU A 245 -13.36 19.08 8.98
CA LEU A 245 -14.51 18.37 8.41
C LEU A 245 -14.97 18.98 7.08
N VAL A 246 -15.00 20.31 6.97
CA VAL A 246 -15.37 21.03 5.74
C VAL A 246 -14.36 20.76 4.62
N LEU A 247 -13.06 20.85 4.93
CA LEU A 247 -12.00 20.61 3.94
C LEU A 247 -11.94 19.13 3.50
N ASP A 248 -12.17 18.19 4.42
CA ASP A 248 -12.20 16.74 4.14
C ASP A 248 -13.44 16.33 3.34
N LYS A 249 -14.64 16.71 3.79
CA LYS A 249 -15.91 16.42 3.07
C LYS A 249 -15.99 17.14 1.72
N GLY A 250 -15.43 18.35 1.65
CA GLY A 250 -15.28 19.12 0.43
C GLY A 250 -14.21 18.59 -0.52
N ARG A 251 -13.43 17.58 -0.12
CA ARG A 251 -12.32 17.00 -0.89
C ARG A 251 -11.27 18.01 -1.35
N ALA A 252 -11.15 19.14 -0.65
CA ALA A 252 -10.11 20.13 -0.90
C ALA A 252 -8.75 19.67 -0.34
N MET A 253 -8.78 18.77 0.67
CA MET A 253 -7.59 18.22 1.32
C MET A 253 -7.26 16.82 0.81
N VAL A 254 -5.97 16.54 0.60
CA VAL A 254 -5.49 15.16 0.44
C VAL A 254 -5.79 14.35 1.69
N ARG A 255 -5.75 13.02 1.59
CA ARG A 255 -5.93 12.16 2.77
C ARG A 255 -4.96 12.55 3.89
N THR A 256 -5.53 13.07 4.96
CA THR A 256 -4.80 13.71 6.05
C THR A 256 -5.39 13.22 7.36
N THR A 257 -4.55 13.02 8.37
CA THR A 257 -5.04 12.73 9.72
C THR A 257 -5.19 14.02 10.53
N VAL A 258 -6.06 14.04 11.55
CA VAL A 258 -6.18 15.20 12.46
C VAL A 258 -4.83 15.62 13.05
N THR A 259 -3.95 14.66 13.35
CA THR A 259 -2.60 14.94 13.88
C THR A 259 -1.71 15.65 12.87
N GLU A 260 -1.80 15.28 11.58
CA GLU A 260 -1.06 15.93 10.50
C GLU A 260 -1.61 17.32 10.20
N PHE A 261 -2.94 17.47 10.15
CA PHE A 261 -3.60 18.76 9.99
C PHE A 261 -3.22 19.73 11.12
N HIS A 262 -3.36 19.30 12.38
CA HIS A 262 -2.91 20.07 13.54
C HIS A 262 -1.43 20.47 13.43
N ALA A 263 -0.57 19.53 13.04
CA ALA A 263 0.84 19.81 12.88
C ALA A 263 1.12 20.88 11.82
N ALA A 264 0.37 20.88 10.71
CA ALA A 264 0.46 21.91 9.67
C ALA A 264 0.00 23.29 10.19
N LEU A 265 -1.10 23.35 10.94
CA LEU A 265 -1.57 24.61 11.54
C LEU A 265 -0.56 25.18 12.55
N VAL A 266 0.01 24.33 13.42
CA VAL A 266 1.04 24.76 14.39
C VAL A 266 2.27 25.33 13.68
N VAL A 267 2.66 24.76 12.55
CA VAL A 267 3.79 25.28 11.75
C VAL A 267 3.42 26.61 11.10
N ARG A 268 2.27 26.70 10.45
CA ARG A 268 1.81 27.90 9.73
C ARG A 268 1.63 29.12 10.66
N TYR A 269 1.17 28.90 11.89
CA TYR A 269 0.86 29.97 12.84
C TYR A 269 1.88 30.15 13.96
N LYS A 270 3.03 29.47 13.89
CA LYS A 270 4.06 29.48 14.94
C LYS A 270 4.48 30.88 15.38
N ASP A 271 4.55 31.82 14.44
CA ASP A 271 5.05 33.18 14.68
C ASP A 271 3.90 34.20 14.91
N LYS A 272 2.63 33.78 14.83
CA LYS A 272 1.46 34.66 15.04
C LYS A 272 1.04 34.64 16.51
N LYS A 273 1.42 35.69 17.26
CA LYS A 273 1.17 35.82 18.71
C LYS A 273 -0.31 35.78 19.14
N ASN A 274 -1.24 36.04 18.22
CA ASN A 274 -2.67 36.08 18.50
C ASN A 274 -3.38 34.74 18.21
N ILE A 275 -2.65 33.72 17.76
CA ILE A 275 -3.20 32.42 17.39
C ILE A 275 -2.60 31.33 18.26
N GLU A 276 -3.45 30.67 19.05
CA GLU A 276 -3.09 29.52 19.86
C GLU A 276 -3.85 28.28 19.36
N ILE A 277 -3.10 27.35 18.75
CA ILE A 277 -3.69 26.10 18.26
C ILE A 277 -3.85 25.12 19.43
N PRO A 278 -5.08 24.70 19.79
CA PRO A 278 -5.31 23.73 20.84
C PRO A 278 -4.71 22.37 20.47
N GLY A 279 -4.28 21.63 21.48
CA GLY A 279 -3.66 20.32 21.27
C GLY A 279 -4.55 19.37 20.44
N HIS A 280 -3.95 18.63 19.51
CA HIS A 280 -4.63 17.72 18.57
C HIS A 280 -5.74 16.82 19.18
N ARG A 281 -5.64 16.42 20.46
CA ARG A 281 -6.68 15.62 21.15
C ARG A 281 -8.03 16.34 21.26
N TRP A 282 -8.04 17.66 21.42
CA TRP A 282 -9.26 18.46 21.48
C TRP A 282 -9.99 18.48 20.13
N ILE A 283 -9.22 18.57 19.03
CA ILE A 283 -9.74 18.50 17.67
C ILE A 283 -10.29 17.09 17.39
N GLN A 284 -9.55 16.04 17.81
CA GLN A 284 -10.00 14.65 17.67
C GLN A 284 -11.28 14.36 18.43
N GLY A 285 -11.40 14.86 19.67
CA GLY A 285 -12.61 14.72 20.48
C GLY A 285 -13.81 15.39 19.82
N ALA A 286 -13.68 16.65 19.42
CA ALA A 286 -14.76 17.38 18.76
C ALA A 286 -15.15 16.76 17.41
N LEU A 287 -14.18 16.30 16.61
CA LEU A 287 -14.47 15.62 15.35
C LEU A 287 -15.21 14.30 15.59
N LYS A 288 -14.85 13.55 16.63
CA LYS A 288 -15.58 12.34 17.02
C LYS A 288 -17.03 12.68 17.32
N ASP A 289 -17.28 13.70 18.15
CA ASP A 289 -18.63 14.15 18.50
C ASP A 289 -19.45 14.52 17.25
N TYR A 290 -18.86 15.27 16.30
CA TYR A 290 -19.51 15.64 15.05
C TYR A 290 -19.87 14.45 14.15
N LEU A 291 -19.07 13.38 14.21
CA LEU A 291 -19.27 12.17 13.42
C LEU A 291 -20.06 11.08 14.16
N GLU A 292 -20.47 11.32 15.40
CA GLU A 292 -21.35 10.38 16.11
C GLU A 292 -22.74 10.38 15.45
N PRO A 293 -23.33 9.20 15.17
CA PRO A 293 -24.70 9.12 14.68
C PRO A 293 -25.71 9.61 15.72
N THR A 294 -26.76 10.28 15.26
CA THR A 294 -27.83 10.83 16.09
C THR A 294 -29.17 10.76 15.35
N GLU A 295 -30.28 10.68 16.07
CA GLU A 295 -31.61 10.69 15.48
C GLU A 295 -32.15 12.11 15.33
N TYR A 296 -32.65 12.44 14.14
CA TYR A 296 -33.36 13.67 13.85
C TYR A 296 -34.51 13.40 12.87
N ARG A 297 -35.75 13.77 13.25
CA ARG A 297 -36.97 13.54 12.44
C ARG A 297 -37.07 12.11 11.88
N GLN A 298 -36.86 11.12 12.76
CA GLN A 298 -36.92 9.68 12.42
C GLN A 298 -35.87 9.21 11.39
N LYS A 299 -34.81 10.00 11.17
CA LYS A 299 -33.66 9.62 10.35
C LYS A 299 -32.40 9.62 11.21
N SER A 300 -31.53 8.65 10.99
CA SER A 300 -30.17 8.65 11.53
C SER A 300 -29.31 9.57 10.67
N ILE A 301 -28.75 10.60 11.29
CA ILE A 301 -27.85 11.60 10.67
C ILE A 301 -26.58 11.70 11.51
N LEU A 302 -25.53 12.33 11.00
CA LEU A 302 -24.34 12.65 11.81
C LEU A 302 -24.62 13.89 12.66
N THR A 303 -24.00 13.99 13.84
CA THR A 303 -24.21 15.13 14.75
C THR A 303 -24.01 16.48 14.06
N PHE A 304 -23.00 16.62 13.20
CA PHE A 304 -22.77 17.89 12.47
C PHE A 304 -23.90 18.26 11.49
N GLU A 305 -24.72 17.29 11.06
CA GLU A 305 -25.84 17.51 10.14
C GLU A 305 -27.09 18.02 10.87
N ARG A 306 -27.05 18.11 12.20
CA ARG A 306 -28.14 18.70 12.99
C ARG A 306 -28.27 20.21 12.72
N PRO A 307 -29.47 20.79 12.84
CA PRO A 307 -29.72 22.22 12.60
C PRO A 307 -28.76 23.14 13.37
N GLU A 308 -28.38 22.77 14.58
CA GLU A 308 -27.44 23.49 15.43
C GLU A 308 -25.99 23.56 14.91
N HIS A 309 -25.60 22.72 13.95
CA HIS A 309 -24.22 22.61 13.45
C HIS A 309 -24.11 22.72 11.93
N ILE A 310 -25.15 22.32 11.20
CA ILE A 310 -25.15 22.28 9.73
C ILE A 310 -25.10 23.69 9.12
N VAL A 311 -25.60 24.70 9.86
CA VAL A 311 -25.51 26.11 9.47
C VAL A 311 -24.05 26.55 9.47
N ASP A 312 -23.33 26.33 10.57
CA ASP A 312 -21.90 26.66 10.69
C ASP A 312 -21.06 25.91 9.64
N TYR A 313 -21.39 24.63 9.40
CA TYR A 313 -20.74 23.82 8.37
C TYR A 313 -20.94 24.43 6.98
N ASN A 314 -22.17 24.79 6.61
CA ASN A 314 -22.48 25.34 5.29
C ASN A 314 -21.89 26.73 5.10
N GLU A 315 -21.98 27.61 6.10
CA GLU A 315 -21.38 28.94 6.05
C GLU A 315 -19.86 28.87 5.88
N LEU A 316 -19.20 27.96 6.61
CA LEU A 316 -17.76 27.76 6.47
C LEU A 316 -17.40 27.14 5.12
N ARG A 317 -18.19 26.18 4.64
CA ARG A 317 -18.03 25.55 3.32
C ARG A 317 -18.15 26.57 2.19
N GLU A 318 -19.11 27.47 2.27
CA GLU A 318 -19.32 28.56 1.29
C GLU A 318 -18.19 29.58 1.38
N ARG A 319 -17.81 30.03 2.58
CA ARG A 319 -16.72 30.99 2.79
C ARG A 319 -15.39 30.49 2.23
N LEU A 320 -15.09 29.20 2.42
CA LEU A 320 -13.87 28.57 1.91
C LEU A 320 -13.96 28.19 0.42
N ASN A 321 -15.14 28.26 -0.19
CA ASN A 321 -15.42 27.85 -1.56
C ASN A 321 -14.80 26.47 -1.94
N VAL A 322 -14.86 25.51 -1.02
CA VAL A 322 -14.10 24.23 -1.12
C VAL A 322 -14.43 23.39 -2.37
N ALA A 323 -15.56 23.64 -3.02
CA ALA A 323 -15.96 22.94 -4.24
C ALA A 323 -15.00 23.23 -5.42
N ASP A 324 -14.44 24.44 -5.49
CA ASP A 324 -13.52 24.86 -6.55
C ASP A 324 -12.12 24.25 -6.39
N TYR A 325 -11.82 23.74 -5.19
CA TYR A 325 -10.53 23.16 -4.83
C TYR A 325 -10.55 21.63 -4.73
N MET A 326 -11.62 20.99 -5.20
CA MET A 326 -11.75 19.52 -5.18
C MET A 326 -10.55 18.83 -5.81
N TYR A 327 -9.94 17.92 -5.07
CA TYR A 327 -8.83 17.08 -5.52
C TYR A 327 -9.36 15.70 -5.94
N SER A 328 -9.00 15.23 -7.15
CA SER A 328 -9.37 13.91 -7.65
C SER A 328 -8.53 12.82 -6.99
N TYR A 329 -9.18 11.82 -6.38
CA TYR A 329 -8.55 10.66 -5.75
C TYR A 329 -7.82 9.76 -6.74
#